data_AF-A0A317SNU2-F1
#
_entry.id   AF-A0A317SNU2-F1
#
_cell.length_a   1.000
_cell.length_b   1.000
_cell.length_c   1.000
_cell.angle_alpha   90.00
_cell.angle_beta   90.00
_cell.angle_gamma   90.00
#
_symmetry.space_group_name_H-M   'P 1'
#
loop_
_entity.id
_entity.type
_entity.pdbx_description
1 polymer ?
#
loop_
_entity_poly.entity_id
_entity_poly.type
_entity_poly.pdbx_seq_one_letter_code
_entity_poly.pdbx_strand_id
1 'polypeptide(L)'
;MILDYQNPTKLSPTSLAVLKLCLQLCSKENRFTPYCDNYFSNIPLFQVLRTYGISACGTAHINSAEFPKVLKVDKKKVTLPWDTLSAVQVRKVLAVLWQDNNLVRLLTIAHGCQENDRKDQYHYCPRETTRNWATVQGIWGSQAHRCLSVPALTADYTNNMGGVDITNQRRTYYATKL
;
A
#
# COMPACT_ATOMS: atom_id res chain seq x y z
N MET A 1 1.24 9.40 29.78
CA MET A 1 0.66 8.05 29.74
C MET A 1 1.68 7.15 29.06
N ILE A 2 2.53 6.50 29.84
CA ILE A 2 3.54 5.56 29.36
C ILE A 2 2.76 4.29 29.01
N LEU A 3 2.68 3.97 27.72
CA LEU A 3 2.09 2.70 27.28
C LEU A 3 3.12 1.61 27.57
N ASP A 4 2.95 0.94 28.70
CA ASP A 4 3.61 -0.32 29.01
C ASP A 4 3.17 -1.38 28.00
N TYR A 5 3.89 -1.49 26.89
CA TYR A 5 3.87 -2.69 26.08
C TYR A 5 5.13 -3.49 26.41
N GLN A 6 4.99 -4.44 27.33
CA GLN A 6 5.99 -5.48 27.51
C GLN A 6 6.05 -6.32 26.23
N ASN A 7 7.20 -6.19 25.56
CA ASN A 7 7.69 -6.97 24.43
C ASN A 7 7.12 -6.55 23.06
N PRO A 8 7.72 -5.56 22.36
CA PRO A 8 7.47 -5.38 20.93
C PRO A 8 7.78 -6.70 20.24
N THR A 9 6.73 -7.38 19.74
CA THR A 9 6.84 -8.56 18.88
C THR A 9 8.04 -8.39 17.97
N LYS A 10 9.07 -9.23 18.15
CA LYS A 10 10.42 -9.19 17.56
C LYS A 10 10.44 -8.51 16.18
N LEU A 11 10.43 -7.17 16.16
CA LEU A 11 10.33 -6.41 14.92
C LEU A 11 11.63 -6.64 14.15
N SER A 12 11.54 -6.77 12.83
CA SER A 12 12.75 -6.78 12.02
C SER A 12 13.51 -5.46 12.18
N PRO A 13 14.85 -5.44 11.99
CA PRO A 13 15.61 -4.19 12.01
C PRO A 13 15.02 -3.09 11.11
N THR A 14 14.53 -3.49 9.93
CA THR A 14 13.83 -2.61 8.99
C THR A 14 12.56 -2.01 9.59
N SER A 15 11.72 -2.84 10.22
CA SER A 15 10.48 -2.37 10.87
C SER A 15 10.77 -1.43 12.04
N LEU A 16 11.82 -1.73 12.81
CA LEU A 16 12.26 -0.88 13.91
C LEU A 16 12.75 0.49 13.40
N ALA A 17 13.45 0.53 12.25
CA ALA A 17 13.87 1.78 11.64
C ALA A 17 12.66 2.65 11.24
N VAL A 18 11.64 2.06 10.61
CA VAL A 18 10.40 2.78 10.26
C VAL A 18 9.70 3.33 11.51
N LEU A 19 9.58 2.52 12.56
CA LEU A 19 9.00 2.96 13.82
C LEU A 19 9.78 4.16 14.41
N LYS A 20 11.11 4.08 14.46
CA LYS A 20 11.96 5.18 14.95
C LYS A 20 11.75 6.47 14.15
N LEU A 21 11.69 6.39 12.83
CA LEU A 21 11.43 7.55 11.97
C LEU A 21 10.03 8.15 12.24
N CYS A 22 9.01 7.31 12.38
CA CYS A 22 7.67 7.80 12.69
C CYS A 22 7.61 8.48 14.06
N LEU A 23 8.26 7.91 15.08
CA LEU A 23 8.30 8.50 16.43
C LEU A 23 9.03 9.84 16.48
N GLN A 24 10.00 10.08 15.59
CA GLN A 24 10.65 11.39 15.46
C GLN A 24 9.73 12.47 14.89
N LEU A 25 8.72 12.08 14.10
CA LEU A 25 7.75 13.00 13.51
C LEU A 25 6.53 13.26 14.41
N CYS A 26 6.36 12.48 15.48
CA CYS A 26 5.28 12.65 16.44
C CYS A 26 5.45 13.95 17.26
N SER A 27 5.07 15.09 16.70
CA SER A 27 4.67 16.25 17.47
C SER A 27 3.21 16.07 17.90
N LYS A 28 2.82 16.57 19.08
CA LYS A 28 1.43 16.47 19.58
C LYS A 28 0.40 17.17 18.68
N GLU A 29 0.85 17.92 17.68
CA GLU A 29 0.03 18.83 16.87
C GLU A 29 -0.22 18.32 15.45
N ASN A 30 0.61 17.41 14.91
CA ASN A 30 0.50 16.98 13.52
C ASN A 30 0.15 15.49 13.40
N ARG A 31 -1.03 15.22 12.84
CA ARG A 31 -1.42 13.86 12.42
C ARG A 31 -0.80 13.57 11.05
N PHE A 32 -0.19 12.40 10.90
CA PHE A 32 0.41 11.97 9.64
C PHE A 32 0.13 10.48 9.36
N THR A 33 0.28 10.09 8.10
CA THR A 33 0.11 8.73 7.60
C THR A 33 1.32 8.36 6.75
N PRO A 34 2.31 7.59 7.25
CA PRO A 34 3.32 6.97 6.41
C PRO A 34 2.70 6.08 5.34
N TYR A 35 3.16 6.28 4.10
CA TYR A 35 2.90 5.40 2.97
C TYR A 35 4.17 4.60 2.67
N CYS A 36 4.13 3.28 2.89
CA CYS A 36 5.30 2.42 2.84
C CYS A 36 5.29 1.51 1.61
N ASP A 37 6.45 1.36 0.97
CA ASP A 37 6.68 0.28 0.02
C ASP A 37 6.68 -1.10 0.73
N ASN A 38 6.51 -2.16 -0.05
CA ASN A 38 6.49 -3.56 0.33
C ASN A 38 7.71 -4.03 1.14
N TYR A 39 8.87 -3.37 0.99
CA TYR A 39 10.07 -3.69 1.76
C TYR A 39 9.93 -3.28 3.23
N PHE A 40 9.17 -2.21 3.49
CA PHE A 40 9.02 -1.58 4.80
C PHE A 40 7.70 -1.93 5.49
N SER A 41 6.79 -2.62 4.81
CA SER A 41 5.44 -2.89 5.31
C SER A 41 5.24 -4.36 5.70
N ASN A 42 4.68 -4.57 6.88
CA ASN A 42 4.25 -5.87 7.36
C ASN A 42 3.24 -5.71 8.51
N ILE A 43 2.51 -6.77 8.80
CA ILE A 43 1.45 -6.75 9.82
C ILE A 43 2.01 -6.45 11.22
N PRO A 44 3.12 -7.06 11.68
CA PRO A 44 3.71 -6.72 12.97
C PRO A 44 4.03 -5.23 13.15
N LEU A 45 4.64 -4.60 12.15
CA LEU A 45 4.93 -3.17 12.19
C LEU A 45 3.65 -2.34 12.28
N PHE A 46 2.66 -2.61 11.44
CA PHE A 46 1.43 -1.82 11.38
C PHE A 46 0.61 -2.00 12.66
N GLN A 47 0.64 -3.18 13.28
CA GLN A 47 0.06 -3.40 14.59
C GLN A 47 0.70 -2.47 15.64
N VAL A 48 2.04 -2.39 15.66
CA VAL A 48 2.77 -1.52 16.59
C VAL A 48 2.50 -0.04 16.32
N LEU A 49 2.54 0.41 15.07
CA LEU A 49 2.19 1.81 14.73
C LEU A 49 0.80 2.18 15.23
N ARG A 50 -0.17 1.25 15.11
CA ARG A 50 -1.52 1.45 15.63
C ARG A 50 -1.55 1.63 17.15
N THR A 51 -0.73 0.90 17.92
CA THR A 51 -0.67 1.09 19.38
C THR A 51 -0.10 2.44 19.78
N TYR A 52 0.75 3.04 18.95
CA TYR A 52 1.23 4.42 19.11
C TYR A 52 0.24 5.48 18.58
N GLY A 53 -0.94 5.09 18.08
CA GLY A 53 -1.91 6.00 17.48
C GLY A 53 -1.47 6.55 16.13
N ILE A 54 -0.49 5.91 15.48
CA ILE A 54 0.04 6.31 14.18
C ILE A 54 -0.72 5.53 13.11
N SER A 55 -1.32 6.24 12.16
CA SER A 55 -1.94 5.64 10.98
C SER A 55 -0.88 5.18 9.98
N ALA A 56 -1.18 4.25 9.08
CA ALA A 56 -0.24 3.79 8.06
C ALA A 56 -0.96 3.11 6.90
N CYS A 57 -0.36 3.18 5.72
CA CYS A 57 -0.78 2.49 4.51
C CYS A 57 0.46 1.99 3.75
N GLY A 58 0.37 0.88 3.03
CA GLY A 58 1.49 0.41 2.24
C GLY A 58 1.14 -0.75 1.32
N THR A 59 1.92 -0.95 0.27
CA THR A 59 1.86 -2.21 -0.50
C THR A 59 2.51 -3.33 0.29
N ALA A 60 2.18 -4.59 0.06
CA ALA A 60 2.79 -5.71 0.79
C ALA A 60 3.21 -6.85 -0.13
N HIS A 61 4.34 -7.47 0.21
CA HIS A 61 4.79 -8.68 -0.48
C HIS A 61 3.96 -9.90 -0.05
N ILE A 62 3.76 -10.88 -0.94
CA ILE A 62 3.02 -12.12 -0.64
C ILE A 62 3.63 -12.93 0.52
N ASN A 63 4.94 -12.79 0.70
CA ASN A 63 5.71 -13.41 1.78
C ASN A 63 5.96 -12.46 2.96
N SER A 64 5.29 -11.30 3.00
CA SER A 64 5.37 -10.38 4.14
C SER A 64 4.92 -11.11 5.41
N ALA A 65 5.52 -10.73 6.55
CA ALA A 65 5.31 -11.38 7.82
C ALA A 65 3.82 -11.34 8.20
N GLU A 66 3.29 -12.53 8.52
CA GLU A 66 1.89 -12.75 8.92
C GLU A 66 0.83 -12.38 7.87
N PHE A 67 1.21 -12.14 6.61
CA PHE A 67 0.25 -11.86 5.54
C PHE A 67 -0.74 -13.04 5.40
N PRO A 68 -2.06 -12.79 5.38
CA PRO A 68 -3.07 -13.84 5.51
C PRO A 68 -3.04 -14.80 4.32
N LYS A 69 -3.00 -16.11 4.63
CA LYS A 69 -2.91 -17.19 3.62
C LYS A 69 -4.06 -17.13 2.61
N VAL A 70 -5.27 -16.76 3.03
CA VAL A 70 -6.45 -16.65 2.15
C VAL A 70 -6.30 -15.58 1.06
N LEU A 71 -5.46 -14.57 1.27
CA LEU A 71 -5.16 -13.54 0.26
C LEU A 71 -3.87 -13.82 -0.54
N LYS A 72 -3.22 -14.97 -0.32
CA LYS A 72 -2.03 -15.38 -1.08
C LYS A 72 -2.40 -16.04 -2.41
N VAL A 73 -3.05 -15.26 -3.27
CA VAL A 73 -3.38 -15.68 -4.64
C VAL A 73 -2.12 -15.71 -5.51
N ASP A 74 -1.89 -16.82 -6.21
CA ASP A 74 -0.78 -16.97 -7.16
C ASP A 74 -1.17 -16.38 -8.52
N LYS A 75 -0.63 -15.19 -8.81
CA LYS A 75 -0.85 -14.46 -10.08
C LYS A 75 -0.40 -15.22 -11.33
N LYS A 76 0.39 -16.30 -11.20
CA LYS A 76 0.79 -17.14 -12.34
C LYS A 76 -0.27 -18.18 -12.70
N LYS A 77 -1.11 -18.56 -11.74
CA LYS A 77 -2.11 -19.64 -11.86
C LYS A 77 -3.53 -19.12 -11.98
N VAL A 78 -3.83 -17.99 -11.34
CA VAL A 78 -5.17 -17.44 -11.26
C VAL A 78 -5.15 -15.98 -11.71
N THR A 79 -6.07 -15.65 -12.63
CA THR A 79 -6.45 -14.27 -12.97
C THR A 79 -7.81 -14.02 -12.35
N LEU A 80 -7.89 -13.07 -11.42
CA LEU A 80 -9.17 -12.63 -10.87
C LEU A 80 -9.89 -11.70 -11.88
N PRO A 81 -11.23 -11.60 -11.83
CA PRO A 81 -11.94 -10.57 -12.56
C PRO A 81 -11.42 -9.17 -12.21
N TRP A 82 -11.49 -8.25 -13.17
CA TRP A 82 -11.13 -6.86 -12.92
C TRP A 82 -11.89 -6.28 -11.73
N ASP A 83 -11.21 -5.45 -10.96
CA ASP A 83 -11.73 -4.79 -9.78
C ASP A 83 -12.17 -5.70 -8.63
N THR A 84 -11.80 -6.99 -8.67
CA THR A 84 -12.01 -7.88 -7.53
C THR A 84 -11.30 -7.33 -6.30
N LEU A 85 -12.07 -7.07 -5.24
CA LEU A 85 -11.59 -6.54 -3.98
C LEU A 85 -11.88 -7.54 -2.86
N SER A 86 -10.85 -7.90 -2.09
CA SER A 86 -11.00 -8.76 -0.91
C SER A 86 -10.17 -8.20 0.23
N ALA A 87 -10.71 -8.27 1.45
CA ALA A 87 -10.02 -7.79 2.63
C ALA A 87 -10.20 -8.71 3.81
N VAL A 88 -9.15 -8.81 4.62
CA VAL A 88 -9.14 -9.61 5.86
C VAL A 88 -8.41 -8.81 6.93
N GLN A 89 -9.02 -8.70 8.10
CA GLN A 89 -8.38 -8.07 9.25
C GLN A 89 -7.55 -9.09 10.03
N VAL A 90 -6.28 -8.79 10.27
CA VAL A 90 -5.35 -9.60 11.06
C VAL A 90 -4.67 -8.67 12.06
N ARG A 91 -4.73 -8.97 13.37
CA ARG A 91 -4.12 -8.14 14.43
C ARG A 91 -4.51 -6.66 14.34
N LYS A 92 -5.78 -6.37 14.00
CA LYS A 92 -6.31 -5.01 13.78
C LYS A 92 -5.66 -4.23 12.62
N VAL A 93 -4.92 -4.92 11.75
CA VAL A 93 -4.41 -4.41 10.47
C VAL A 93 -5.27 -4.98 9.35
N LEU A 94 -5.70 -4.13 8.42
CA LEU A 94 -6.48 -4.56 7.27
C LEU A 94 -5.53 -4.96 6.15
N ALA A 95 -5.57 -6.23 5.75
CA ALA A 95 -4.89 -6.72 4.57
C ALA A 95 -5.88 -6.74 3.40
N VAL A 96 -5.48 -6.17 2.28
CA VAL A 96 -6.33 -5.98 1.11
C VAL A 96 -5.67 -6.62 -0.11
N LEU A 97 -6.48 -7.29 -0.91
CA LEU A 97 -6.16 -7.80 -2.23
C LEU A 97 -7.06 -7.09 -3.24
N TRP A 98 -6.47 -6.48 -4.25
CA TRP A 98 -7.20 -5.80 -5.31
C TRP A 98 -6.67 -6.20 -6.68
N GLN A 99 -7.58 -6.55 -7.59
CA GLN A 99 -7.25 -6.89 -8.97
C GLN A 99 -7.39 -5.66 -9.87
N ASP A 100 -6.26 -5.01 -10.12
CA ASP A 100 -6.10 -4.01 -11.19
C ASP A 100 -5.65 -4.73 -12.49
N ASN A 101 -4.87 -4.07 -13.34
CA ASN A 101 -4.12 -4.72 -14.41
C ASN A 101 -3.23 -5.86 -13.87
N ASN A 102 -2.61 -5.63 -12.72
CA ASN A 102 -1.92 -6.64 -11.94
C ASN A 102 -2.53 -6.78 -10.54
N LEU A 103 -2.33 -7.94 -9.93
CA LEU A 103 -2.79 -8.20 -8.58
C LEU A 103 -1.99 -7.38 -7.55
N VAL A 104 -2.66 -6.46 -6.88
CA VAL A 104 -2.11 -5.57 -5.86
C VAL A 104 -2.43 -6.10 -4.47
N ARG A 105 -1.47 -6.01 -3.56
CA ARG A 105 -1.62 -6.36 -2.14
C ARG A 105 -1.27 -5.15 -1.31
N LEU A 106 -2.15 -4.78 -0.38
CA LEU A 106 -1.94 -3.65 0.51
C LEU A 106 -2.17 -4.04 1.97
N LEU A 107 -1.57 -3.26 2.86
CA LEU A 107 -1.83 -3.25 4.29
C LEU A 107 -2.24 -1.82 4.67
N THR A 108 -3.22 -1.71 5.57
CA THR A 108 -3.61 -0.40 6.09
C THR A 108 -4.18 -0.49 7.50
N ILE A 109 -3.95 0.58 8.26
CA ILE A 109 -4.64 0.89 9.51
C ILE A 109 -5.32 2.28 9.45
N ALA A 110 -5.22 2.95 8.29
CA ALA A 110 -5.78 4.29 8.02
C ALA A 110 -7.14 4.22 7.32
N HIS A 111 -7.37 3.18 6.52
CA HIS A 111 -8.57 3.05 5.68
C HIS A 111 -9.45 1.87 6.12
N GLY A 112 -10.73 1.95 5.75
CA GLY A 112 -11.60 0.78 5.65
C GLY A 112 -11.40 0.04 4.33
N CYS A 113 -12.28 -0.93 4.06
CA CYS A 113 -12.40 -1.56 2.75
C CYS A 113 -13.88 -1.88 2.51
N GLN A 114 -14.65 -0.82 2.29
CA GLN A 114 -16.06 -0.92 1.91
C GLN A 114 -16.17 -0.72 0.40
N GLU A 115 -17.13 -1.38 -0.25
CA GLU A 115 -17.30 -1.32 -1.71
C GLU A 115 -17.59 0.09 -2.23
N ASN A 116 -18.23 0.92 -1.41
CA ASN A 116 -18.54 2.32 -1.70
C ASN A 116 -17.41 3.30 -1.35
N ASP A 117 -16.33 2.86 -0.69
CA ASP A 117 -15.17 3.70 -0.38
C ASP A 117 -14.23 3.75 -1.59
N ARG A 118 -14.61 4.58 -2.57
CA ARG A 118 -13.94 4.68 -3.87
C ARG A 118 -13.63 6.12 -4.23
N LYS A 119 -12.60 6.30 -5.07
CA LYS A 119 -12.16 7.58 -5.62
C LYS A 119 -11.98 7.44 -7.12
N ASP A 120 -12.37 8.49 -7.84
CA ASP A 120 -12.13 8.57 -9.27
C ASP A 120 -10.68 8.92 -9.54
N GLN A 121 -10.02 8.10 -10.36
CA GLN A 121 -8.61 8.26 -10.70
C GLN A 121 -8.43 8.12 -12.21
N TYR A 122 -7.61 8.97 -12.81
CA TYR A 122 -7.23 8.85 -14.22
C TYR A 122 -6.12 7.83 -14.39
N HIS A 123 -6.35 6.83 -15.24
CA HIS A 123 -5.38 5.79 -15.58
C HIS A 123 -5.08 5.78 -17.08
N TYR A 124 -3.79 5.73 -17.42
CA TYR A 124 -3.35 5.43 -18.78
C TYR A 124 -3.65 3.97 -19.12
N CYS A 125 -3.99 3.72 -20.38
CA CYS A 125 -4.13 2.36 -20.88
C CYS A 125 -2.80 1.63 -20.70
N PRO A 126 -2.78 0.47 -20.00
CA PRO A 126 -1.60 -0.38 -19.93
C PRO A 126 -1.10 -0.78 -21.32
N ARG A 127 0.20 -1.07 -21.44
CA ARG A 127 0.77 -1.57 -22.70
C ARG A 127 0.26 -2.98 -23.01
N GLU A 128 0.22 -3.32 -24.30
CA GLU A 128 -0.08 -4.66 -24.85
C GLU A 128 1.08 -5.64 -24.59
N THR A 129 1.45 -5.78 -23.32
CA THR A 129 2.39 -6.79 -22.83
C THR A 129 1.84 -7.50 -21.59
N THR A 130 0.61 -7.17 -21.22
CA THR A 130 -0.03 -7.64 -20.01
C THR A 130 -0.73 -8.97 -20.28
N ARG A 131 -0.52 -9.96 -19.40
CA ARG A 131 -1.19 -11.26 -19.48
C ARG A 131 -2.72 -11.16 -19.46
N ASN A 132 -3.24 -10.03 -18.99
CA ASN A 132 -4.66 -9.70 -18.88
C ASN A 132 -5.12 -8.71 -19.97
N TRP A 133 -4.46 -8.68 -21.14
CA TRP A 133 -4.76 -7.71 -22.19
C TRP A 133 -6.23 -7.72 -22.65
N ALA A 134 -6.85 -8.90 -22.76
CA ALA A 134 -8.28 -8.99 -23.11
C ALA A 134 -9.17 -8.24 -22.11
N THR A 135 -8.88 -8.34 -20.81
CA THR A 135 -9.59 -7.60 -19.77
C THR A 135 -9.32 -6.11 -19.88
N VAL A 136 -8.05 -5.71 -20.08
CA VAL A 136 -7.67 -4.30 -20.27
C VAL A 136 -8.38 -3.70 -21.47
N GLN A 137 -8.45 -4.41 -22.60
CA GLN A 137 -9.19 -3.98 -23.80
C GLN A 137 -10.69 -3.83 -23.54
N GLY A 138 -11.30 -4.74 -22.78
CA GLY A 138 -12.71 -4.61 -22.40
C GLY A 138 -13.00 -3.35 -21.57
N ILE A 139 -12.01 -2.84 -20.84
CA ILE A 139 -12.15 -1.66 -19.99
C ILE A 139 -11.74 -0.39 -20.73
N TRP A 140 -10.61 -0.35 -21.42
CA TRP A 140 -10.18 0.88 -22.11
C TRP A 140 -10.83 1.04 -23.48
N GLY A 141 -11.24 -0.05 -24.14
CA GLY A 141 -11.66 -0.02 -25.53
C GLY A 141 -10.60 0.63 -26.41
N SER A 142 -10.99 1.63 -27.20
CA SER A 142 -10.07 2.43 -28.02
C SER A 142 -9.44 3.63 -27.29
N GLN A 143 -9.74 3.85 -26.01
CA GLN A 143 -9.27 5.03 -25.27
C GLN A 143 -7.85 4.84 -24.74
N ALA A 144 -7.01 5.87 -24.92
CA ALA A 144 -5.64 5.88 -24.39
C ALA A 144 -5.57 6.13 -22.86
N HIS A 145 -6.63 6.69 -22.29
CA HIS A 145 -6.76 6.96 -20.86
C HIS A 145 -8.24 6.84 -20.46
N ARG A 146 -8.49 6.48 -19.21
CA ARG A 146 -9.84 6.34 -18.67
C ARG A 146 -9.88 6.80 -17.22
N CYS A 147 -10.96 7.45 -16.83
CA CYS A 147 -11.25 7.71 -15.43
C CYS A 147 -11.94 6.48 -14.84
N LEU A 148 -11.34 5.89 -13.82
CA LEU A 148 -11.82 4.67 -13.16
C LEU A 148 -12.14 5.01 -11.71
N SER A 149 -13.29 4.53 -11.24
CA SER A 149 -13.58 4.50 -9.81
C SER A 149 -12.76 3.36 -9.21
N VAL A 150 -11.77 3.66 -8.37
CA VAL A 150 -10.87 2.68 -7.73
C VAL A 150 -11.05 2.71 -6.20
N PRO A 151 -10.68 1.67 -5.45
CA PRO A 151 -10.74 1.72 -3.99
C PRO A 151 -9.98 2.93 -3.43
N ALA A 152 -10.55 3.66 -2.47
CA ALA A 152 -9.96 4.91 -1.99
C ALA A 152 -8.53 4.71 -1.43
N LEU A 153 -8.29 3.57 -0.78
CA LEU A 153 -6.97 3.22 -0.25
C LEU A 153 -5.89 3.07 -1.34
N THR A 154 -6.25 2.62 -2.54
CA THR A 154 -5.29 2.44 -3.66
C THR A 154 -4.98 3.77 -4.31
N ALA A 155 -6.00 4.63 -4.46
CA ALA A 155 -5.81 6.00 -4.89
C ALA A 155 -4.93 6.80 -3.92
N ASP A 156 -5.22 6.72 -2.62
CA ASP A 156 -4.46 7.42 -1.59
C ASP A 156 -3.01 6.92 -1.51
N TYR A 157 -2.78 5.61 -1.62
CA TYR A 157 -1.43 5.08 -1.72
C TYR A 157 -0.68 5.64 -2.93
N THR A 158 -1.30 5.59 -4.11
CA THR A 158 -0.68 6.03 -5.37
C THR A 158 -0.32 7.51 -5.32
N ASN A 159 -1.19 8.34 -4.75
CA ASN A 159 -0.99 9.79 -4.66
C ASN A 159 0.10 10.19 -3.65
N ASN A 160 0.40 9.35 -2.66
CA ASN A 160 1.30 9.71 -1.55
C ASN A 160 2.62 8.91 -1.51
N MET A 161 2.75 7.80 -2.23
CA MET A 161 3.94 6.93 -2.18
C MET A 161 5.23 7.56 -2.72
N GLY A 162 5.13 8.55 -3.62
CA GLY A 162 6.27 9.06 -4.40
C GLY A 162 7.21 10.04 -3.69
N GLY A 163 6.97 10.40 -2.44
CA GLY A 163 7.70 11.49 -1.76
C GLY A 163 9.23 11.30 -1.71
N VAL A 164 9.68 10.07 -1.43
CA VAL A 164 11.12 9.73 -1.37
C VAL A 164 11.74 9.76 -2.76
N ASP A 165 11.11 9.14 -3.75
CA ASP A 165 11.63 9.04 -5.12
C ASP A 165 11.72 10.42 -5.79
N ILE A 166 10.70 11.26 -5.61
CA ILE A 166 10.71 12.65 -6.12
C ILE A 166 11.86 13.43 -5.50
N THR A 167 12.09 13.27 -4.20
CA THR A 167 13.20 13.94 -3.50
C THR A 167 14.54 13.44 -4.00
N ASN A 168 14.68 12.12 -4.21
CA ASN A 168 15.90 11.53 -4.75
C ASN A 168 16.18 12.00 -6.18
N GLN A 169 15.15 12.05 -7.04
CA GLN A 169 15.26 12.56 -8.40
C GLN A 169 15.74 14.01 -8.43
N ARG A 170 15.20 14.87 -7.55
CA ARG A 170 15.67 16.26 -7.40
C ARG A 170 17.12 16.31 -6.95
N ARG A 171 17.52 15.50 -5.96
CA ARG A 171 18.92 15.43 -5.53
C ARG A 171 19.84 15.03 -6.67
N THR A 172 19.47 14.03 -7.46
CA THR A 172 20.27 13.62 -8.63
C THR A 172 20.39 14.74 -9.67
N TYR A 173 19.31 15.49 -9.92
CA TYR A 173 19.32 16.57 -10.91
C TYR A 173 20.17 17.76 -10.49
N TYR A 174 20.17 18.11 -9.20
CA TYR A 174 20.91 19.26 -8.65
C TYR A 174 22.25 18.90 -7.99
N ALA A 175 22.63 17.63 -7.95
CA ALA A 175 23.95 17.23 -7.48
C ALA A 175 24.99 17.69 -8.49
N THR A 176 25.76 18.72 -8.12
CA THR A 176 27.02 19.06 -8.79
C THR A 176 27.96 17.88 -8.65
N LYS A 177 28.24 17.21 -9.76
CA LYS A 177 29.36 16.26 -9.83
C LYS A 177 30.65 17.07 -9.65
N LEU A 178 31.23 17.00 -8.46
CA LEU A 178 32.63 17.37 -8.23
C LEU A 178 33.51 16.17 -8.57
#